data_AF-A0AAE7J1W1-F1
#
_entry.id   AF-A0AAE7J1W1-F1
#
_cell.length_a   1.000
_cell.length_b   1.000
_cell.length_c   1.000
_cell.angle_alpha   90.00
_cell.angle_beta   90.00
_cell.angle_gamma   90.00
#
_symmetry.space_group_name_H-M   'P 1'
#
loop_
_entity.id
_entity.type
_entity.pdbx_description
1 polymer ?
#
loop_
_entity_poly.entity_id
_entity_poly.type
_entity_poly.pdbx_seq_one_letter_code
_entity_poly.pdbx_strand_id
1 'polypeptide(L)'
;MLLDYSKEFIVSTYLSGCFLIVPVWAYKSVGGFCERYFLHVEDADIVRRLSRVGLTLHNPLGFVIHGWARGSHFSFRQSLSLVKSFFVYCCIWGFKLF
;
A
#
# COMPACT_ATOMS: atom_id res chain seq x y z
N MET A 1 -3.82 -23.84 -5.04
CA MET A 1 -4.97 -23.52 -4.18
C MET A 1 -5.32 -22.07 -4.43
N LEU A 2 -6.51 -21.76 -4.96
CA LEU A 2 -6.91 -20.37 -5.22
C LEU A 2 -7.34 -19.75 -3.88
N LEU A 3 -6.80 -18.58 -3.55
CA LEU A 3 -7.14 -17.85 -2.33
C LEU A 3 -8.56 -17.29 -2.43
N ASP A 4 -9.42 -17.56 -1.44
CA ASP A 4 -10.75 -16.97 -1.33
C ASP A 4 -10.71 -15.75 -0.38
N TYR A 5 -10.55 -14.56 -0.97
CA TYR A 5 -10.48 -13.28 -0.27
C TYR A 5 -11.76 -12.91 0.50
N SER A 6 -12.87 -13.66 0.30
CA SER A 6 -14.12 -13.45 1.02
C SER A 6 -14.24 -14.26 2.32
N LYS A 7 -13.34 -15.23 2.55
CA LYS A 7 -13.45 -16.17 3.69
C LYS A 7 -12.18 -16.30 4.50
N GLU A 8 -11.02 -16.01 3.92
CA GLU A 8 -9.74 -16.29 4.55
C GLU A 8 -9.01 -15.02 4.98
N PHE A 9 -8.37 -15.08 6.15
CA PHE A 9 -7.36 -14.12 6.54
C PHE A 9 -6.09 -14.38 5.74
N ILE A 10 -5.71 -13.45 4.87
CA ILE A 10 -4.58 -13.63 3.95
C ILE A 10 -3.42 -12.77 4.43
N VAL A 11 -2.32 -13.42 4.81
CA VAL A 11 -1.08 -12.73 5.16
C VAL A 11 -0.44 -12.21 3.87
N SER A 12 -0.16 -10.92 3.81
CA SER A 12 0.46 -10.29 2.65
C SER A 12 1.32 -9.11 3.06
N THR A 13 2.50 -8.99 2.46
CA THR A 13 3.37 -7.82 2.61
C THR A 13 2.98 -6.66 1.68
N TYR A 14 1.88 -6.82 0.95
CA TYR A 14 1.32 -5.84 0.03
C TYR A 14 -0.21 -5.85 0.15
N LEU A 15 -0.78 -4.77 0.66
CA LEU A 15 -2.21 -4.59 0.87
C LEU A 15 -2.62 -3.26 0.25
N SER A 16 -3.88 -3.14 -0.17
CA SER A 16 -4.41 -1.85 -0.63
C SER A 16 -4.46 -0.86 0.54
N GLY A 17 -4.02 0.36 0.30
CA GLY A 17 -4.11 1.47 1.25
C GLY A 17 -5.48 2.12 1.36
N CYS A 18 -6.50 1.63 0.64
CA CYS A 18 -7.82 2.25 0.67
C CYS A 18 -8.41 2.29 2.08
N PHE A 19 -8.09 1.29 2.91
CA PHE A 19 -8.45 1.25 4.31
C PHE A 19 -7.49 0.35 5.09
N LEU A 20 -6.70 0.93 5.99
CA LEU A 20 -5.74 0.22 6.83
C LEU A 20 -6.01 0.53 8.30
N ILE A 21 -6.02 -0.51 9.13
CA ILE A 21 -6.03 -0.39 10.59
C ILE A 21 -4.65 -0.80 11.09
N VAL A 22 -3.96 0.11 11.78
CA VAL A 22 -2.59 -0.11 12.25
C VAL A 22 -2.49 0.32 13.72
N PRO A 23 -1.90 -0.50 14.60
CA PRO A 23 -1.59 -0.08 15.96
C PRO A 23 -0.66 1.14 15.96
N VAL A 24 -0.95 2.13 16.81
CA VAL A 24 -0.17 3.38 16.88
C VAL A 24 1.32 3.12 17.12
N TRP A 25 1.64 2.13 17.96
CA TRP A 25 3.04 1.78 18.25
C TRP A 25 3.77 1.27 17.00
N ALA A 26 3.12 0.45 16.17
CA ALA A 26 3.70 -0.12 14.95
C ALA A 26 3.84 0.95 13.87
N TYR A 27 2.85 1.85 13.74
CA TYR A 27 2.92 3.00 12.84
C TYR A 27 4.09 3.92 13.20
N LYS A 28 4.28 4.21 14.50
CA LYS A 28 5.40 5.03 14.98
C LYS A 28 6.74 4.34 14.82
N SER A 29 6.84 3.02 15.05
CA SER A 29 8.11 2.30 14.94
C SER A 29 8.67 2.27 13.52
N VAL A 30 7.81 2.34 12.50
CA VAL A 30 8.25 2.43 11.10
C VAL A 30 8.45 3.86 10.61
N GLY A 31 8.13 4.88 11.43
CA GLY A 31 8.24 6.30 11.06
C GLY A 31 7.07 6.85 10.23
N GLY A 32 5.90 6.19 10.26
CA GLY A 32 4.71 6.64 9.53
C GLY A 32 4.80 6.54 8.00
N PHE A 33 4.01 7.33 7.27
CA PHE A 33 4.11 7.40 5.80
C PHE A 33 5.39 8.12 5.36
N CYS A 34 6.00 7.66 4.26
CA CYS A 34 7.17 8.33 3.71
C CYS A 34 6.74 9.57 2.92
N GLU A 35 7.20 10.74 3.36
CA GLU A 35 6.85 12.05 2.76
C GLU A 35 7.40 12.25 1.33
N ARG A 36 8.25 11.34 0.84
CA ARG A 36 8.77 11.38 -0.53
C ARG A 36 7.75 10.94 -1.57
N TYR A 37 6.69 10.26 -1.14
CA TYR A 37 5.56 9.91 -2.01
C TYR A 37 4.56 11.05 -2.04
N PHE A 38 4.02 11.32 -3.24
CA PHE A 38 2.86 12.18 -3.39
C PHE A 38 1.82 11.44 -4.22
N LEU A 39 0.84 10.85 -3.53
CA LEU A 39 -0.16 9.93 -4.09
C LEU A 39 0.46 8.65 -4.71
N HIS A 40 -0.21 7.52 -4.55
CA HIS A 40 0.17 6.21 -5.07
C HIS A 40 1.45 5.60 -4.46
N VAL A 41 1.43 4.28 -4.26
CA VAL A 41 2.57 3.45 -3.82
C VAL A 41 3.01 3.71 -2.36
N GLU A 42 2.50 4.75 -1.71
CA GLU A 42 2.76 5.04 -0.29
C GLU A 42 2.21 3.94 0.63
N ASP A 43 1.10 3.33 0.22
CA ASP A 43 0.44 2.23 0.90
C ASP A 43 1.24 0.94 0.81
N ALA A 44 1.75 0.63 -0.38
CA ALA A 44 2.66 -0.48 -0.61
C ALA A 44 3.93 -0.35 0.24
N ASP A 45 4.52 0.84 0.31
CA ASP A 45 5.70 1.11 1.13
C ASP A 45 5.43 0.91 2.62
N ILE A 46 4.37 1.51 3.17
CA ILE A 46 4.10 1.41 4.61
C ILE A 46 3.75 -0.02 5.02
N VAL A 47 2.96 -0.75 4.23
CA VAL A 47 2.60 -2.15 4.52
C VAL A 47 3.85 -3.04 4.48
N ARG A 48 4.76 -2.80 3.53
CA ARG A 48 6.02 -3.53 3.45
C ARG A 48 6.98 -3.21 4.60
N ARG A 49 6.97 -1.99 5.16
CA ARG A 49 7.72 -1.67 6.39
C ARG A 49 7.07 -2.30 7.62
N LEU A 50 5.75 -2.24 7.73
CA LEU A 50 5.00 -2.85 8.83
C LEU A 50 5.16 -4.37 8.87
N SER A 51 5.24 -5.03 7.71
CA SER A 51 5.45 -6.48 7.64
C SER A 51 6.82 -6.94 8.17
N ARG A 52 7.78 -6.03 8.31
CA ARG A 52 9.06 -6.30 8.98
C ARG A 52 8.98 -6.22 10.51
N VAL A 53 7.91 -5.59 11.04
CA VAL A 53 7.66 -5.43 12.49
C VAL A 53 6.67 -6.47 13.00
N GLY A 54 5.72 -6.89 12.18
CA GLY A 54 4.71 -7.87 12.55
C GLY A 54 3.86 -8.36 11.39
N LEU A 55 2.81 -9.12 11.70
CA LEU A 55 1.91 -9.70 10.71
C LEU A 55 1.04 -8.61 10.04
N THR A 56 1.01 -8.59 8.71
CA THR A 56 0.08 -7.79 7.91
C THR A 56 -0.90 -8.72 7.18
N LEU A 57 -2.20 -8.46 7.33
CA LEU A 57 -3.25 -9.38 6.86
C LEU A 57 -4.43 -8.65 6.24
N HIS A 58 -4.98 -9.25 5.20
CA HIS A 58 -6.30 -8.94 4.66
C HIS A 58 -7.38 -9.51 5.59
N ASN A 59 -8.39 -8.70 5.91
CA ASN A 59 -9.51 -9.10 6.76
C ASN A 59 -10.77 -9.35 5.89
N PRO A 60 -11.27 -10.59 5.79
CA PRO A 60 -12.47 -10.89 5.01
C PRO A 60 -13.78 -10.49 5.70
N LEU A 61 -13.75 -10.22 7.01
CA LEU A 61 -14.96 -9.97 7.82
C LEU A 61 -15.54 -8.56 7.63
N GLY A 62 -14.75 -7.62 7.13
CA GLY A 62 -15.16 -6.25 6.89
C GLY A 62 -15.03 -5.90 5.40
N PHE A 63 -16.01 -5.18 4.88
CA PHE A 63 -15.94 -4.62 3.53
C PHE A 63 -15.98 -3.09 3.60
N VAL A 64 -15.16 -2.46 2.76
CA VAL A 64 -15.13 -1.01 2.57
C VAL A 64 -15.33 -0.73 1.09
N ILE A 65 -16.27 0.15 0.78
CA ILE A 65 -16.55 0.54 -0.60
C ILE A 65 -15.74 1.81 -0.90
N HIS A 66 -14.77 1.69 -1.80
CA HIS A 66 -13.99 2.82 -2.28
C HIS A 66 -14.63 3.40 -3.55
N GLY A 67 -15.21 4.60 -3.44
CA GLY A 67 -15.77 5.34 -4.58
C GLY A 67 -14.65 5.83 -5.52
N TRP A 68 -14.27 4.99 -6.48
CA TRP A 68 -13.14 5.28 -7.36
C TRP A 68 -13.43 6.42 -8.34
N ALA A 69 -12.75 7.56 -8.16
CA ALA A 69 -12.97 8.76 -8.98
C ALA A 69 -12.17 8.81 -10.30
N ARG A 70 -11.34 7.80 -10.63
CA ARG A 70 -10.49 7.73 -11.86
C ARG A 70 -9.74 9.02 -12.25
N GLY A 71 -9.44 9.91 -11.30
CA GLY A 71 -8.85 11.22 -11.59
C GLY A 71 -7.52 11.15 -12.36
N SER A 72 -6.75 10.07 -12.19
CA SER A 72 -5.44 9.90 -12.81
C SER A 72 -5.51 9.70 -14.32
N HIS A 73 -6.63 9.20 -14.86
CA HIS A 73 -6.78 9.01 -16.31
C HIS A 73 -7.01 10.31 -17.08
N PHE A 74 -7.42 11.38 -16.40
CA PHE A 74 -7.77 12.64 -17.04
C PHE A 74 -6.68 13.72 -16.91
N SER A 75 -5.61 13.47 -16.14
CA SER A 75 -4.60 14.48 -15.82
C SER A 75 -3.18 13.95 -15.98
N PHE A 76 -2.45 14.52 -16.94
CA PHE A 76 -1.01 14.27 -17.11
C PHE A 76 -0.19 14.52 -15.84
N ARG A 77 -0.62 15.49 -15.00
CA ARG A 77 0.03 15.78 -13.71
C ARG A 77 -0.10 14.61 -12.73
N GLN A 78 -1.26 13.95 -12.68
CA GLN A 78 -1.47 12.80 -11.80
C GLN A 78 -0.68 11.57 -12.30
N SER A 79 -0.63 11.35 -13.62
CA SER A 79 0.23 10.31 -14.20
C SER A 79 1.71 10.54 -13.89
N LEU A 80 2.19 11.78 -13.98
CA LEU A 80 3.56 12.12 -13.59
C LEU A 80 3.82 11.90 -12.09
N SER A 81 2.82 12.14 -11.24
CA SER A 81 2.89 11.85 -9.81
C SER A 81 3.08 10.36 -9.54
N LEU A 82 2.28 9.50 -10.19
CA LEU A 82 2.40 8.06 -10.11
C LEU A 82 3.79 7.58 -10.53
N VAL A 83 4.31 8.08 -11.65
CA VAL A 83 5.64 7.74 -12.14
C VAL A 83 6.71 8.17 -11.14
N LYS A 84 6.63 9.39 -10.60
CA LYS A 84 7.56 9.87 -9.56
C LYS A 84 7.52 9.00 -8.30
N SER A 85 6.33 8.71 -7.77
CA SER A 85 6.17 7.83 -6.61
C SER A 85 6.72 6.43 -6.87
N PHE A 86 6.52 5.89 -8.07
CA PHE A 86 7.11 4.61 -8.47
C PHE A 86 8.64 4.65 -8.48
N PHE A 87 9.25 5.68 -9.08
CA PHE A 87 10.72 5.85 -9.05
C PHE A 87 11.26 5.95 -7.62
N VAL A 88 10.60 6.70 -6.73
CA VAL A 88 10.95 6.76 -5.30
C VAL A 88 10.91 5.36 -4.67
N TYR A 89 9.86 4.59 -4.94
CA TYR A 89 9.74 3.21 -4.46
C TYR A 89 10.87 2.32 -4.97
N CYS A 90 11.22 2.40 -6.26
CA CYS A 90 12.36 1.68 -6.82
C CYS A 90 13.69 2.09 -6.18
N CYS A 91 13.90 3.36 -5.86
CA CYS A 91 15.11 3.81 -5.18
C CYS A 91 15.22 3.29 -3.74
N ILE A 92 14.09 3.15 -3.03
CA ILE A 92 14.08 2.65 -1.64
C ILE A 92 14.24 1.13 -1.59
N TRP A 93 13.54 0.40 -2.46
CA TRP A 93 13.43 -1.06 -2.38
C TRP A 93 14.25 -1.82 -3.42
N GLY A 94 14.90 -1.09 -4.33
CA GLY A 94 15.56 -1.64 -5.51
C GLY A 94 14.56 -1.98 -6.62
N PHE A 95 15.05 -1.96 -7.86
CA PHE A 95 14.32 -2.48 -9.01
C PHE A 95 14.80 -3.91 -9.28
N LYS A 96 13.97 -4.90 -8.96
CA LYS A 96 14.18 -6.28 -9.40
C LYS A 96 13.20 -6.58 -10.51
N LEU A 97 13.69 -6.51 -11.74
CA LEU A 97 13.10 -7.23 -12.85
C LEU A 97 13.61 -8.67 -12.71
N PHE A 98 12.69 -9.57 -12.32
CA PHE A 98 12.83 -11.03 -12.24
C PHE A 98 13.75 -11.57 -11.13
#